data_AF-A0A7C3C7F4-F1
#
_entry.id   AF-A0A7C3C7F4-F1
#
_cell.length_a   1.000
_cell.length_b   1.000
_cell.length_c   1.000
_cell.angle_alpha   90.00
_cell.angle_beta   90.00
_cell.angle_gamma   90.00
#
_symmetry.space_group_name_H-M   'P 1'
#
loop_
_entity.id
_entity.type
_entity.pdbx_description
1 polymer ?
#
loop_
_entity_poly.entity_id
_entity_poly.type
_entity_poly.pdbx_seq_one_letter_code
_entity_poly.pdbx_strand_id
1 'polypeptide(L)'
;MSADILVVDDEADIRELIGGILEDEGHAPRLAHDSTSALQAIRARLPSLVVLDIWLQGSEMDGLELLEVIKREHPDLPVVIISGHGNIETAVAAIKKGAYDYIEKPFKASRLVLVVERALEASRLRRENVELKTRTGATVTMVGSSPAMRRLRQELKKIAPTNSRVLISGPMGAGKELAARQLHEWSQRRDGPFVVLQAATLAPERMEEALFGTEGGDGARRV
;
A
#
# COMPACT_ATOMS: atom_id res chain seq x y z
N MET A 1 -5.58 -18.78 2.75
CA MET A 1 -5.10 -18.55 1.36
C MET A 1 -3.61 -18.82 1.39
N SER A 2 -3.13 -19.78 0.60
CA SER A 2 -1.70 -20.07 0.55
C SER A 2 -0.96 -18.88 -0.09
N ALA A 3 0.01 -18.33 0.62
CA ALA A 3 0.84 -17.23 0.13
C ALA A 3 2.20 -17.78 -0.29
N ASP A 4 2.69 -17.34 -1.45
CA ASP A 4 4.04 -17.67 -1.92
C ASP A 4 5.06 -16.82 -1.17
N ILE A 5 5.93 -17.45 -0.37
CA ILE A 5 6.91 -16.76 0.48
C ILE A 5 8.30 -17.19 0.06
N LEU A 6 9.20 -16.25 -0.21
CA LEU A 6 10.58 -16.58 -0.51
C LEU A 6 11.43 -16.48 0.76
N VAL A 7 12.12 -17.55 1.12
CA VAL A 7 13.04 -17.64 2.25
C VAL A 7 14.47 -17.63 1.71
N VAL A 8 15.27 -16.67 2.15
CA VAL A 8 16.66 -16.46 1.72
C VAL A 8 17.56 -16.50 2.94
N ASP A 9 18.36 -17.53 3.05
CA ASP A 9 19.30 -17.77 4.16
C ASP A 9 20.37 -18.72 3.63
N ASP A 10 21.64 -18.55 3.96
CA ASP A 10 22.72 -19.44 3.52
C ASP A 10 22.76 -20.74 4.34
N GLU A 11 22.32 -20.69 5.60
CA GLU A 11 22.25 -21.84 6.51
C GLU A 11 21.07 -22.76 6.13
N ALA A 12 21.38 -23.98 5.67
CA ALA A 12 20.37 -24.95 5.24
C ALA A 12 19.36 -25.29 6.34
N ASP A 13 19.85 -25.53 7.57
CA ASP A 13 19.01 -25.90 8.71
C ASP A 13 17.99 -24.81 9.06
N ILE A 14 18.40 -23.53 9.01
CA ILE A 14 17.51 -22.40 9.29
C ILE A 14 16.50 -22.20 8.15
N ARG A 15 16.96 -22.31 6.91
CA ARG A 15 16.11 -22.20 5.72
C ARG A 15 15.02 -23.28 5.70
N GLU A 16 15.38 -24.52 6.04
CA GLU A 16 14.43 -25.63 6.17
C GLU A 16 13.49 -25.47 7.37
N LEU A 17 13.99 -25.01 8.52
CA LEU A 17 13.17 -24.71 9.69
C LEU A 17 12.11 -23.65 9.39
N ILE A 18 12.50 -22.53 8.77
CA ILE A 18 11.57 -21.47 8.37
C ILE A 18 10.58 -22.00 7.34
N GLY A 19 11.06 -22.77 6.35
CA GLY A 19 10.22 -23.44 5.36
C GLY A 19 9.14 -24.29 6.03
N GLY A 20 9.51 -25.22 6.91
CA GLY A 20 8.58 -26.10 7.62
C GLY A 20 7.55 -25.33 8.45
N ILE A 21 7.96 -24.30 9.19
CA ILE A 21 7.03 -23.45 9.96
C ILE A 21 5.99 -22.79 9.04
N LEU A 22 6.41 -22.30 7.87
CA LEU A 22 5.50 -21.65 6.92
C LEU A 22 4.57 -22.64 6.22
N GLU A 23 5.04 -23.86 5.92
CA GLU A 23 4.21 -24.94 5.37
C GLU A 23 3.12 -25.38 6.36
N ASP A 24 3.46 -25.51 7.64
CA ASP A 24 2.51 -25.87 8.71
C ASP A 24 1.37 -24.85 8.85
N GLU A 25 1.65 -23.57 8.58
CA GLU A 25 0.64 -22.49 8.55
C GLU A 25 -0.09 -22.38 7.20
N GLY A 26 0.18 -23.30 6.26
CA GLY A 26 -0.50 -23.39 4.96
C GLY A 26 0.03 -22.43 3.89
N HIS A 27 1.20 -21.83 4.09
CA HIS A 27 1.90 -21.05 3.07
C HIS A 27 2.72 -21.96 2.14
N ALA A 28 3.16 -21.40 1.01
CA ALA A 28 4.00 -22.10 0.03
C ALA A 28 5.39 -21.45 0.02
N PRO A 29 6.33 -21.91 0.86
CA PRO A 29 7.66 -21.36 0.88
C PRO A 29 8.46 -21.81 -0.35
N ARG A 30 9.29 -20.91 -0.86
CA ARG A 30 10.38 -21.18 -1.80
C ARG A 30 11.68 -20.86 -1.10
N LEU A 31 12.68 -21.69 -1.32
CA LEU A 31 13.97 -21.59 -0.63
C LEU A 31 15.04 -21.10 -1.61
N ALA A 32 15.84 -20.13 -1.17
CA ALA A 32 17.02 -19.62 -1.87
C ALA A 32 18.18 -19.58 -0.89
N HIS A 33 19.38 -19.86 -1.39
CA HIS A 33 20.58 -20.03 -0.56
C HIS A 33 21.60 -18.91 -0.71
N ASP A 34 21.41 -18.05 -1.71
CA ASP A 34 22.27 -16.92 -2.00
C ASP A 34 21.49 -15.78 -2.64
N SER A 35 22.13 -14.63 -2.76
CA SER A 35 21.55 -13.44 -3.41
C SER A 35 21.15 -13.68 -4.87
N THR A 36 21.92 -14.47 -5.62
CA THR A 36 21.68 -14.75 -7.03
C THR A 36 20.42 -15.58 -7.24
N SER A 37 20.28 -16.69 -6.52
CA SER A 37 19.10 -17.57 -6.53
C SER A 37 17.87 -16.85 -6.00
N ALA A 38 18.02 -15.96 -5.01
CA ALA A 38 16.91 -15.12 -4.53
C ALA A 38 16.39 -14.19 -5.64
N LEU A 39 17.28 -13.45 -6.32
CA LEU A 39 16.88 -12.56 -7.42
C LEU A 39 16.29 -13.33 -8.61
N GLN A 40 16.84 -14.50 -8.95
CA GLN A 40 16.27 -15.37 -9.98
C GLN A 40 14.86 -15.85 -9.60
N ALA A 41 14.66 -16.26 -8.35
CA ALA A 41 13.37 -16.69 -7.84
C ALA A 41 12.33 -15.56 -7.87
N ILE A 42 12.72 -14.33 -7.52
CA ILE A 42 11.85 -13.14 -7.58
C ILE A 42 11.47 -12.82 -9.03
N ARG A 43 12.44 -12.85 -9.96
CA ARG A 43 12.21 -12.59 -11.39
C ARG A 43 11.33 -13.63 -12.05
N ALA A 44 11.48 -14.90 -11.69
CA ALA A 44 10.64 -15.98 -12.21
C ALA A 44 9.19 -15.84 -11.75
N ARG A 45 8.99 -15.49 -10.47
CA ARG A 45 7.67 -15.22 -9.91
C ARG A 45 7.80 -14.32 -8.68
N LEU A 46 7.13 -13.17 -8.72
CA LEU A 46 7.12 -12.24 -7.60
C LEU A 46 6.44 -12.90 -6.38
N PRO A 47 7.15 -13.09 -5.24
CA PRO A 47 6.54 -13.64 -4.04
C PRO A 47 5.59 -12.63 -3.39
N SER A 48 4.76 -13.11 -2.47
CA SER A 48 3.92 -12.25 -1.63
C SER A 48 4.69 -11.59 -0.48
N LEU A 49 5.79 -12.23 -0.05
CA LEU A 49 6.69 -11.78 1.00
C LEU A 49 8.07 -12.42 0.83
N VAL A 50 9.11 -11.71 1.25
CA VAL A 50 10.48 -12.24 1.36
C VAL A 50 10.91 -12.27 2.82
N VAL A 51 11.40 -13.41 3.29
CA VAL A 51 12.14 -13.57 4.55
C VAL A 51 13.61 -13.65 4.19
N LEU A 52 14.44 -12.75 4.71
CA LEU A 52 15.81 -12.54 4.26
C LEU A 52 16.79 -12.47 5.43
N ASP A 53 17.83 -13.30 5.41
CA ASP A 53 18.97 -13.15 6.30
C ASP A 53 19.84 -11.95 5.89
N ILE A 54 20.38 -11.25 6.87
CA ILE A 54 21.36 -10.18 6.69
C ILE A 54 22.71 -10.74 6.21
N TRP A 55 23.13 -11.87 6.76
CA TRP A 55 24.49 -12.38 6.62
C TRP A 55 24.55 -13.56 5.66
N LEU A 56 24.40 -13.31 4.36
CA LEU A 56 24.49 -14.36 3.35
C LEU A 56 25.95 -14.71 3.02
N GLN A 57 26.54 -15.70 3.69
CA GLN A 57 27.91 -16.12 3.37
C GLN A 57 27.99 -16.72 1.96
N GLY A 58 29.05 -16.38 1.21
CA GLY A 58 29.26 -16.90 -0.14
C GLY A 58 28.38 -16.26 -1.22
N SER A 59 27.60 -15.23 -0.89
CA SER A 59 26.83 -14.44 -1.85
C SER A 59 27.63 -13.27 -2.44
N GLU A 60 27.31 -12.86 -3.66
CA GLU A 60 27.86 -11.63 -4.26
C GLU A 60 27.39 -10.36 -3.53
N MET A 61 26.17 -10.39 -2.99
CA MET A 61 25.55 -9.28 -2.26
C MET A 61 25.23 -9.72 -0.84
N ASP A 62 25.41 -8.82 0.12
CA ASP A 62 24.91 -9.03 1.49
C ASP A 62 23.37 -8.88 1.55
N GLY A 63 22.76 -9.26 2.68
CA GLY A 63 21.30 -9.18 2.83
C GLY A 63 20.74 -7.75 2.82
N LEU A 64 21.50 -6.74 3.23
CA LEU A 64 21.06 -5.35 3.18
C LEU A 64 21.14 -4.76 1.77
N GLU A 65 22.16 -5.12 1.01
CA GLU A 65 22.32 -4.77 -0.40
C GLU A 65 21.23 -5.45 -1.24
N LEU A 66 20.94 -6.73 -0.98
CA LEU A 66 19.83 -7.43 -1.61
C LEU A 66 18.49 -6.78 -1.27
N LEU A 67 18.26 -6.37 -0.02
CA LEU A 67 17.07 -5.61 0.38
C LEU A 67 16.92 -4.32 -0.45
N GLU A 68 18.01 -3.57 -0.65
CA GLU A 68 17.96 -2.34 -1.47
C GLU A 68 17.59 -2.62 -2.91
N VAL A 69 18.16 -3.66 -3.53
CA VAL A 69 17.81 -4.07 -4.90
C VAL A 69 16.33 -4.45 -4.98
N ILE A 70 15.85 -5.29 -4.05
CA ILE A 70 14.46 -5.72 -4.00
C ILE A 70 13.53 -4.51 -3.85
N LYS A 71 13.85 -3.55 -2.98
CA LYS A 71 13.00 -2.38 -2.74
C LYS A 71 13.04 -1.36 -3.87
N ARG A 72 14.15 -1.29 -4.60
CA ARG A 72 14.25 -0.47 -5.81
C ARG A 72 13.40 -1.02 -6.95
N GLU A 73 13.41 -2.35 -7.15
CA GLU A 73 12.64 -3.01 -8.22
C GLU A 73 11.17 -3.22 -7.85
N HIS A 74 10.89 -3.53 -6.58
CA HIS A 74 9.57 -3.85 -6.04
C HIS A 74 9.33 -3.13 -4.70
N PRO A 75 9.04 -1.82 -4.70
CA PRO A 75 8.86 -1.03 -3.48
C PRO A 75 7.79 -1.58 -2.51
N ASP A 76 6.74 -2.16 -3.07
CA ASP A 76 5.58 -2.67 -2.33
C ASP A 76 5.73 -4.11 -1.82
N LEU A 77 6.80 -4.83 -2.21
CA LEU A 77 7.05 -6.19 -1.75
C LEU A 77 7.50 -6.16 -0.29
N PRO A 78 6.75 -6.73 0.68
CA PRO A 78 7.21 -6.77 2.06
C PRO A 78 8.43 -7.70 2.20
N VAL A 79 9.45 -7.21 2.90
CA VAL A 79 10.67 -7.96 3.21
C VAL A 79 10.84 -7.97 4.72
N VAL A 80 10.88 -9.15 5.33
CA VAL A 80 11.15 -9.36 6.75
C VAL A 80 12.59 -9.81 6.88
N ILE A 81 13.35 -9.12 7.71
CA ILE A 81 14.77 -9.43 7.91
C ILE A 81 14.93 -10.35 9.10
N ILE A 82 15.79 -11.35 8.99
CA ILE A 82 16.18 -12.26 10.07
C ILE A 82 17.70 -12.15 10.29
N SER A 83 18.19 -12.19 11.52
CA SER A 83 19.64 -12.28 11.77
C SER A 83 19.95 -12.80 13.17
N GLY A 84 20.99 -13.62 13.29
CA GLY A 84 21.53 -14.10 14.57
C GLY A 84 22.67 -13.26 15.15
N HIS A 85 23.20 -12.31 14.38
CA HIS A 85 24.29 -11.42 14.82
C HIS A 85 23.76 -10.00 15.08
N GLY A 86 22.58 -9.93 15.71
CA GLY A 86 21.80 -8.70 15.87
C GLY A 86 22.48 -7.67 16.75
N ASN A 87 23.08 -6.65 16.15
CA ASN A 87 23.24 -5.37 16.81
C ASN A 87 22.02 -4.48 16.44
N ILE A 88 21.61 -3.62 17.38
CA ILE A 88 20.45 -2.71 17.19
C ILE A 88 20.66 -1.83 15.94
N GLU A 89 21.91 -1.49 15.62
CA GLU A 89 22.28 -0.67 14.48
C GLU A 89 21.88 -1.30 13.14
N THR A 90 22.14 -2.59 12.94
CA THR A 90 21.80 -3.26 11.68
C THR A 90 20.29 -3.43 11.52
N ALA A 91 19.57 -3.71 12.61
CA ALA A 91 18.10 -3.74 12.61
C ALA A 91 17.52 -2.36 12.20
N VAL A 92 18.04 -1.28 12.77
CA VAL A 92 17.62 0.09 12.41
C VAL A 92 17.97 0.41 10.96
N ALA A 93 19.14 0.00 10.48
CA ALA A 93 19.55 0.18 9.08
C ALA A 93 18.61 -0.54 8.12
N ALA A 94 18.23 -1.80 8.42
CA ALA A 94 17.28 -2.57 7.64
C ALA A 94 15.91 -1.87 7.52
N ILE A 95 15.35 -1.41 8.65
CA ILE A 95 14.07 -0.68 8.64
C ILE A 95 14.18 0.61 7.83
N LYS A 96 15.26 1.38 7.98
CA LYS A 96 15.50 2.60 7.18
C LYS A 96 15.61 2.33 5.68
N LYS A 97 16.15 1.18 5.29
CA LYS A 97 16.25 0.71 3.90
C LYS A 97 14.93 0.13 3.35
N GLY A 98 13.88 0.07 4.18
CA GLY A 98 12.53 -0.29 3.75
C GLY A 98 12.08 -1.71 4.12
N ALA A 99 12.84 -2.43 4.95
CA ALA A 99 12.35 -3.67 5.55
C ALA A 99 11.04 -3.43 6.31
N TYR A 100 10.15 -4.42 6.30
CA TYR A 100 8.87 -4.35 6.99
C TYR A 100 9.05 -4.53 8.51
N ASP A 101 9.81 -5.56 8.90
CA ASP A 101 10.13 -5.85 10.30
C ASP A 101 11.45 -6.63 10.36
N TYR A 102 11.97 -6.79 11.58
CA TYR A 102 13.20 -7.50 11.90
C TYR A 102 12.94 -8.58 12.97
N ILE A 103 13.56 -9.76 12.80
CA ILE A 103 13.48 -10.88 13.72
C ILE A 103 14.90 -11.33 14.09
N GLU A 104 15.20 -11.35 15.38
CA GLU A 104 16.48 -11.84 15.90
C GLU A 104 16.46 -13.37 16.03
N LYS A 105 17.52 -14.06 15.56
CA LYS A 105 17.77 -15.47 15.87
C LYS A 105 18.42 -15.55 17.27
N PRO A 106 18.00 -16.47 18.16
CA PRO A 106 16.97 -17.48 17.97
C PRO A 106 15.54 -16.90 18.13
N PHE A 107 14.63 -17.30 17.24
CA PHE A 107 13.24 -16.86 17.25
C PHE A 107 12.29 -18.01 17.62
N LYS A 108 11.10 -17.64 18.09
CA LYS A 108 9.99 -18.58 18.28
C LYS A 108 9.17 -18.66 16.99
N ALA A 109 8.70 -19.85 16.61
CA ALA A 109 7.84 -20.04 15.44
C ALA A 109 6.63 -19.07 15.44
N SER A 110 5.96 -18.91 16.59
CA SER A 110 4.83 -17.98 16.74
C SER A 110 5.17 -16.52 16.45
N ARG A 111 6.42 -16.09 16.70
CA ARG A 111 6.86 -14.72 16.37
C ARG A 111 7.02 -14.56 14.86
N LEU A 112 7.61 -15.55 14.19
CA LEU A 112 7.77 -15.55 12.74
C LEU A 112 6.41 -15.50 12.04
N VAL A 113 5.49 -16.39 12.43
CA VAL A 113 4.13 -16.46 11.87
C VAL A 113 3.40 -15.13 12.04
N LEU A 114 3.40 -14.56 13.25
CA LEU A 114 2.74 -13.27 13.51
C LEU A 114 3.27 -12.13 12.62
N VAL A 115 4.58 -12.06 12.42
CA VAL A 115 5.20 -11.01 11.59
C VAL A 115 4.85 -11.22 10.12
N VAL A 116 4.90 -12.46 9.65
CA VAL A 116 4.54 -12.82 8.27
C VAL A 116 3.08 -12.51 7.97
N GLU A 117 2.15 -12.90 8.84
CA GLU A 117 0.72 -12.62 8.67
C GLU A 117 0.44 -11.11 8.60
N ARG A 118 1.01 -10.33 9.51
CA ARG A 118 0.87 -8.86 9.53
C ARG A 118 1.42 -8.22 8.27
N ALA A 119 2.58 -8.69 7.81
CA ALA A 119 3.20 -8.20 6.59
C ALA A 119 2.37 -8.51 5.34
N LEU A 120 1.83 -9.73 5.24
CA LEU A 120 0.93 -10.14 4.16
C LEU A 120 -0.38 -9.34 4.18
N GLU A 121 -0.98 -9.14 5.35
CA GLU A 121 -2.20 -8.35 5.51
C GLU A 121 -1.97 -6.90 5.12
N ALA A 122 -0.91 -6.27 5.62
CA ALA A 122 -0.57 -4.89 5.28
C ALA A 122 -0.33 -4.72 3.77
N SER A 123 0.34 -5.68 3.14
CA SER A 123 0.54 -5.69 1.68
C SER A 123 -0.79 -5.84 0.93
N ARG A 124 -1.69 -6.73 1.39
CA ARG A 124 -3.03 -6.90 0.81
C ARG A 124 -3.86 -5.61 0.91
N LEU A 125 -3.91 -5.00 2.09
CA LEU A 125 -4.67 -3.76 2.33
C LEU A 125 -4.13 -2.60 1.49
N ARG A 126 -2.80 -2.50 1.32
CA ARG A 126 -2.20 -1.50 0.41
C ARG A 126 -2.61 -1.73 -1.03
N ARG A 127 -2.54 -2.97 -1.53
CA ARG A 127 -2.98 -3.31 -2.89
C ARG A 127 -4.45 -2.98 -3.10
N GLU A 128 -5.31 -3.34 -2.14
CA GLU A 128 -6.73 -3.03 -2.19
C GLU A 128 -6.98 -1.51 -2.17
N ASN A 129 -6.24 -0.75 -1.35
CA ASN A 129 -6.34 0.70 -1.33
C ASN A 129 -5.96 1.32 -2.68
N VAL A 130 -4.87 0.84 -3.31
CA VAL A 130 -4.44 1.28 -4.64
C VAL A 130 -5.49 0.92 -5.70
N GLU A 131 -6.04 -0.30 -5.66
CA GLU A 131 -7.07 -0.72 -6.60
C GLU A 131 -8.36 0.11 -6.43
N LEU A 132 -8.82 0.33 -5.20
CA LEU A 132 -9.98 1.16 -4.91
C LEU A 132 -9.78 2.61 -5.36
N LYS A 133 -8.57 3.18 -5.13
CA LYS A 133 -8.18 4.49 -5.64
C LYS A 133 -8.17 4.54 -7.16
N THR A 134 -7.76 3.46 -7.83
CA THR A 134 -7.75 3.37 -9.30
C THR A 134 -9.17 3.29 -9.86
N ARG A 135 -10.06 2.52 -9.20
CA ARG A 135 -11.48 2.41 -9.57
C ARG A 135 -12.27 3.71 -9.33
N THR A 136 -11.93 4.47 -8.28
CA THR A 136 -12.50 5.81 -8.05
C THR A 136 -11.81 6.91 -8.86
N GLY A 137 -10.59 6.64 -9.34
CA GLY A 137 -9.71 7.56 -10.05
C GLY A 137 -9.65 7.35 -11.56
N ALA A 138 -10.69 6.78 -12.19
CA ALA A 138 -10.89 7.05 -13.61
C ALA A 138 -11.03 8.57 -13.76
N THR A 139 -9.93 9.22 -14.17
CA THR A 139 -9.85 10.66 -14.39
C THR A 139 -10.81 10.99 -15.52
N VAL A 140 -12.08 11.24 -15.19
CA VAL A 140 -13.07 11.69 -16.17
C VAL A 140 -12.73 13.14 -16.45
N THR A 141 -11.82 13.32 -17.41
CA THR A 141 -11.38 14.64 -17.87
C THR A 141 -12.53 15.31 -18.61
N MET A 142 -12.71 16.62 -18.37
CA MET A 142 -13.68 17.39 -19.12
C MET A 142 -13.27 17.44 -20.60
N VAL A 143 -14.05 16.78 -21.45
CA VAL A 143 -13.86 16.75 -22.91
C VAL A 143 -14.54 17.93 -23.61
N GLY A 144 -14.12 18.21 -24.84
CA GLY A 144 -14.70 19.25 -25.69
C GLY A 144 -13.84 20.52 -25.80
N SER A 145 -13.98 21.21 -26.94
CA SER A 145 -13.14 22.35 -27.32
C SER A 145 -13.95 23.62 -27.59
N SER A 146 -15.26 23.63 -27.33
CA SER A 146 -16.13 24.79 -27.59
C SER A 146 -15.67 26.03 -26.81
N PRO A 147 -16.00 27.25 -27.29
CA PRO A 147 -15.68 28.49 -26.56
C PRO A 147 -16.18 28.49 -25.11
N ALA A 148 -17.39 27.96 -24.87
CA ALA A 148 -17.96 27.83 -23.53
C ALA A 148 -17.12 26.90 -22.63
N MET A 149 -16.69 25.74 -23.14
CA MET A 149 -15.84 24.81 -22.39
C MET A 149 -14.43 25.37 -22.12
N ARG A 150 -13.88 26.15 -23.05
CA ARG A 150 -12.60 26.84 -22.82
C ARG A 150 -12.72 27.87 -21.70
N ARG A 151 -13.79 28.67 -21.71
CA ARG A 151 -14.07 29.66 -20.66
C ARG A 151 -14.26 28.99 -19.29
N LEU A 152 -15.06 27.92 -19.23
CA LEU A 152 -15.26 27.15 -17.99
C LEU A 152 -13.93 26.63 -17.43
N ARG A 153 -13.06 26.03 -18.27
CA ARG A 153 -11.74 25.57 -17.83
C ARG A 153 -10.85 26.70 -17.32
N GLN A 154 -10.90 27.88 -17.92
CA GLN A 154 -10.14 29.04 -17.45
C GLN A 154 -10.63 29.52 -16.08
N GLU A 155 -11.95 29.60 -15.88
CA GLU A 155 -12.55 29.98 -14.60
C GLU A 155 -12.22 28.97 -13.50
N LEU A 156 -12.34 27.67 -13.77
CA LEU A 156 -11.96 26.61 -12.82
C LEU A 156 -10.48 26.67 -12.45
N LYS A 157 -9.57 26.83 -13.41
CA LYS A 157 -8.12 26.97 -13.12
C LYS A 157 -7.81 28.18 -12.25
N LYS A 158 -8.53 29.28 -12.43
CA LYS A 158 -8.35 30.50 -11.62
C LYS A 158 -8.81 30.32 -10.18
N ILE A 159 -9.89 29.55 -9.98
CA ILE A 159 -10.51 29.34 -8.65
C ILE A 159 -9.85 28.18 -7.90
N ALA A 160 -9.33 27.17 -8.59
CA ALA A 160 -8.75 25.96 -7.98
C ALA A 160 -7.71 26.21 -6.85
N PRO A 161 -6.77 27.17 -6.94
CA PRO A 161 -5.82 27.41 -5.85
C PRO A 161 -6.41 28.15 -4.65
N THR A 162 -7.68 28.60 -4.71
CA THR A 162 -8.34 29.35 -3.63
C THR A 162 -9.04 28.42 -2.65
N ASN A 163 -9.30 28.90 -1.43
CA ASN A 163 -10.08 28.19 -0.41
C ASN A 163 -11.54 28.67 -0.33
N SER A 164 -12.10 29.14 -1.45
CA SER A 164 -13.47 29.66 -1.51
C SER A 164 -14.49 28.56 -1.76
N ARG A 165 -15.72 28.75 -1.28
CA ARG A 165 -16.86 27.89 -1.60
C ARG A 165 -17.32 28.16 -3.03
N VAL A 166 -17.57 27.11 -3.82
CA VAL A 166 -17.94 27.19 -5.23
C VAL A 166 -19.32 26.60 -5.47
N LEU A 167 -20.18 27.35 -6.16
CA LEU A 167 -21.49 26.87 -6.63
C LEU A 167 -21.39 26.57 -8.13
N ILE A 168 -21.71 25.33 -8.52
CA ILE A 168 -21.75 24.90 -9.93
C ILE A 168 -23.20 24.70 -10.34
N SER A 169 -23.67 25.46 -11.33
CA SER A 169 -25.04 25.39 -11.83
C SER A 169 -25.09 24.96 -13.29
N GLY A 170 -26.24 24.42 -13.70
CA GLY A 170 -26.47 23.92 -15.04
C GLY A 170 -27.52 22.82 -15.09
N PRO A 171 -28.06 22.50 -16.28
CA PRO A 171 -29.10 21.48 -16.45
C PRO A 171 -28.62 20.08 -16.04
N MET A 172 -29.55 19.14 -15.94
CA MET A 172 -29.24 17.73 -15.71
C MET A 172 -28.31 17.22 -16.82
N GLY A 173 -27.29 16.43 -16.46
CA GLY A 173 -26.32 15.89 -17.43
C GLY A 173 -25.25 16.89 -17.93
N ALA A 174 -25.26 18.16 -17.50
CA ALA A 174 -24.27 19.16 -17.95
C ALA A 174 -22.83 18.95 -17.42
N GLY A 175 -22.55 17.86 -16.70
CA GLY A 175 -21.21 17.57 -16.17
C GLY A 175 -20.80 18.37 -14.93
N LYS A 176 -21.75 18.79 -14.09
CA LYS A 176 -21.47 19.56 -12.85
C LYS A 176 -20.48 18.86 -11.90
N GLU A 177 -20.64 17.55 -11.72
CA GLU A 177 -19.72 16.75 -10.89
C GLU A 177 -18.32 16.68 -11.51
N LEU A 178 -18.22 16.60 -12.84
CA LEU A 178 -16.93 16.60 -13.55
C LEU A 178 -16.19 17.92 -13.34
N ALA A 179 -16.91 19.05 -13.38
CA ALA A 179 -16.34 20.35 -13.07
C ALA A 179 -15.84 20.42 -11.62
N ALA A 180 -16.57 19.85 -10.65
CA ALA A 180 -16.14 19.78 -9.25
C ALA A 180 -14.90 18.89 -9.05
N ARG A 181 -14.87 17.71 -9.68
CA ARG A 181 -13.70 16.80 -9.65
C ARG A 181 -12.47 17.47 -10.24
N GLN A 182 -12.63 18.12 -11.41
CA GLN A 182 -11.52 18.83 -12.04
C GLN A 182 -11.01 20.00 -11.20
N LEU A 183 -11.90 20.71 -10.51
CA LEU A 183 -11.53 21.78 -9.58
C LEU A 183 -10.68 21.23 -8.42
N HIS A 184 -11.06 20.09 -7.84
CA HIS A 184 -10.30 19.43 -6.76
C HIS A 184 -8.91 18.99 -7.22
N GLU A 185 -8.82 18.35 -8.40
CA GLU A 185 -7.54 17.91 -8.99
C GLU A 185 -6.55 19.07 -9.21
N TRP A 186 -7.05 20.25 -9.58
CA TRP A 186 -6.23 21.45 -9.80
C TRP A 186 -5.99 22.27 -8.53
N SER A 187 -6.57 21.88 -7.40
CA SER A 187 -6.47 22.60 -6.14
C SER A 187 -5.23 22.20 -5.33
N GLN A 188 -4.96 22.95 -4.25
CA GLN A 188 -3.95 22.59 -3.25
C GLN A 188 -4.33 21.35 -2.42
N ARG A 189 -5.56 20.83 -2.56
CA ARG A 189 -6.10 19.68 -1.82
C ARG A 189 -6.21 18.41 -2.65
N ARG A 190 -5.61 18.38 -3.84
CA ARG A 190 -5.71 17.26 -4.80
C ARG A 190 -5.38 15.89 -4.20
N ASP A 191 -4.47 15.84 -3.21
CA ASP A 191 -4.04 14.60 -2.55
C ASP A 191 -4.98 14.17 -1.41
N GLY A 192 -5.95 15.03 -1.05
CA GLY A 192 -7.01 14.74 -0.08
C GLY A 192 -8.24 14.08 -0.70
N PRO A 193 -9.14 13.52 0.13
CA PRO A 193 -10.33 12.85 -0.36
C PRO A 193 -11.29 13.81 -1.07
N PHE A 194 -11.87 13.38 -2.20
CA PHE A 194 -12.99 14.05 -2.86
C PHE A 194 -14.28 13.27 -2.60
N VAL A 195 -15.15 13.82 -1.77
CA VAL A 195 -16.40 13.18 -1.35
C VAL A 195 -17.57 13.81 -2.09
N VAL A 196 -18.36 12.98 -2.79
CA VAL A 196 -19.59 13.39 -3.47
C VAL A 196 -20.79 12.94 -2.64
N LEU A 197 -21.65 13.88 -2.30
CA LEU A 197 -22.87 13.63 -1.54
C LEU A 197 -24.06 14.06 -2.39
N GLN A 198 -24.82 13.08 -2.87
CA GLN A 198 -25.97 13.31 -3.76
C GLN A 198 -27.22 13.57 -2.92
N ALA A 199 -27.53 14.84 -2.68
CA ALA A 199 -28.70 15.22 -1.87
C ALA A 199 -30.03 14.65 -2.40
N ALA A 200 -30.14 14.40 -3.72
CA ALA A 200 -31.36 13.84 -4.33
C ALA A 200 -31.60 12.36 -4.00
N THR A 201 -30.58 11.62 -3.58
CA THR A 201 -30.70 10.18 -3.24
C THR A 201 -30.75 9.93 -1.73
N LEU A 202 -30.64 10.98 -0.92
CA LEU A 202 -30.66 10.89 0.54
C LEU A 202 -32.04 11.24 1.07
N ALA A 203 -32.56 10.37 1.93
CA ALA A 203 -33.76 10.68 2.71
C ALA A 203 -33.46 11.85 3.67
N PRO A 204 -34.35 12.84 3.81
CA PRO A 204 -34.12 14.02 4.67
C PRO A 204 -33.67 13.66 6.08
N GLU A 205 -34.22 12.58 6.63
CA GLU A 205 -33.98 12.10 7.98
C GLU A 205 -32.55 11.54 8.16
N ARG A 206 -31.87 11.17 7.07
CA ARG A 206 -30.49 10.62 7.08
C ARG A 206 -29.44 11.64 6.67
N MET A 207 -29.85 12.87 6.35
CA MET A 207 -28.94 13.91 5.87
C MET A 207 -27.92 14.32 6.94
N GLU A 208 -28.38 14.54 8.17
CA GLU A 208 -27.51 14.96 9.28
C GLU A 208 -26.52 13.85 9.64
N GLU A 209 -26.99 12.59 9.72
CA GLU A 209 -26.12 11.44 9.95
C GLU A 209 -25.07 11.26 8.84
N ALA A 210 -25.45 11.46 7.58
CA ALA A 210 -24.52 11.32 6.44
C ALA A 210 -23.47 12.44 6.38
N LEU A 211 -23.80 13.65 6.87
CA LEU A 211 -22.90 14.80 6.86
C LEU A 211 -22.00 14.88 8.10
N PHE A 212 -22.53 14.50 9.25
CA PHE A 212 -21.91 14.77 10.55
C PHE A 212 -21.63 13.51 11.38
N GLY A 213 -22.11 12.34 10.95
CA GLY A 213 -21.98 11.08 11.69
C GLY A 213 -22.95 10.99 12.86
N THR A 214 -22.80 9.95 13.69
CA THR A 214 -23.58 9.75 14.92
C THR A 214 -22.69 9.39 16.09
N GLU A 215 -22.99 9.88 17.29
CA GLU A 215 -22.30 9.44 18.50
C GLU A 215 -22.82 8.06 18.94
N GLY A 216 -21.91 7.14 19.29
CA GLY A 216 -22.30 5.94 20.03
C GLY A 216 -22.64 6.30 21.48
N GLY A 217 -23.59 5.60 22.10
CA GLY A 217 -24.09 5.90 23.45
C GLY A 217 -23.05 5.97 24.59
N ASP A 218 -21.82 5.49 24.36
CA ASP A 218 -20.70 5.54 25.31
C ASP A 218 -19.58 6.55 24.91
N GLY A 219 -19.86 7.48 23.99
CA GLY A 219 -18.86 8.48 23.54
C GLY A 219 -17.78 7.92 22.60
N ALA A 220 -17.90 6.65 22.18
CA ALA A 220 -17.07 6.08 21.13
C ALA A 220 -17.62 6.47 19.74
N ARG A 221 -16.74 7.02 18.91
CA ARG A 221 -17.03 7.49 17.55
C ARG A 221 -17.63 6.38 16.68
N ARG A 222 -18.82 6.59 16.12
CA ARG A 222 -19.33 5.81 14.98
C ARG A 222 -19.36 6.71 13.75
N VAL A 223 -18.47 6.37 12.81
CA VAL A 223 -18.26 6.91 11.45
C VAL A 223 -18.58 8.40 11.30
#